data_AF-A0A7W1PD99-F1
#
_entry.id   AF-A0A7W1PD99-F1
#
_cell.length_a   1.000
_cell.length_b   1.000
_cell.length_c   1.000
_cell.angle_alpha   90.00
_cell.angle_beta   90.00
_cell.angle_gamma   90.00
#
_symmetry.space_group_name_H-M   'P 1'
#
loop_
_entity.id
_entity.type
_entity.pdbx_description
1 polymer ?
#
loop_
_entity_poly.entity_id
_entity_poly.type
_entity_poly.pdbx_seq_one_letter_code
_entity_poly.pdbx_strand_id
1 'polypeptide(L)'
;MVNPTGTAQSDVLLRLSVPPTGELRPLASEVAKKVAESLGASGPDAESLAGSLERAANGLPLGDDEGQIEFVFRKVGGELLIEARAGGRASEVRHSLPA
;
A
#
# COMPACT_ATOMS: atom_id res chain seq x y z
N MET A 1 23.25 23.12 16.05
CA MET A 1 22.53 23.16 14.77
C MET A 1 22.75 21.82 14.07
N VAL A 2 21.83 20.89 14.23
CA VAL A 2 21.50 19.76 13.33
C VAL A 2 20.17 19.18 13.83
N ASN A 3 19.23 19.00 12.91
CA ASN A 3 17.80 18.74 13.15
C ASN A 3 17.54 17.48 14.00
N PRO A 4 16.52 17.47 14.88
CA PRO A 4 15.88 16.21 15.21
C PRO A 4 15.20 15.72 13.93
N THR A 5 15.64 14.58 13.41
CA THR A 5 14.89 13.83 12.41
C THR A 5 13.54 13.53 13.04
N GLY A 6 12.55 14.40 12.80
CA GLY A 6 11.18 14.12 13.13
C GLY A 6 10.83 12.88 12.33
N THR A 7 10.84 11.72 12.97
CA THR A 7 10.09 10.57 12.48
C THR A 7 8.67 11.08 12.32
N ALA A 8 8.28 11.43 11.09
CA ALA A 8 6.89 11.69 10.77
C ALA A 8 6.11 10.53 11.40
N GLN A 9 5.23 10.84 12.35
CA GLN A 9 4.48 9.81 13.05
C GLN A 9 3.72 9.04 11.96
N SER A 10 4.12 7.79 11.77
CA SER A 10 3.53 6.93 10.76
C SER A 10 2.49 6.07 11.47
N ASP A 11 1.23 6.43 11.29
CA ASP A 11 0.14 5.65 11.86
C ASP A 11 -0.17 4.50 10.89
N VAL A 12 0.09 3.27 11.34
CA VAL A 12 -0.31 2.07 10.61
C VAL A 12 -1.83 1.98 10.68
N LEU A 13 -2.48 2.05 9.51
CA LEU A 13 -3.93 2.00 9.39
C LEU A 13 -4.41 0.56 9.30
N LEU A 14 -3.73 -0.24 8.47
CA LEU A 14 -4.11 -1.61 8.17
C LEU A 14 -2.89 -2.40 7.74
N ARG A 15 -2.90 -3.69 8.05
CA ARG A 15 -2.02 -4.68 7.46
C ARG A 15 -2.85 -5.81 6.88
N LEU A 16 -2.62 -6.11 5.60
CA LEU A 16 -3.31 -7.15 4.87
C LEU A 16 -2.27 -8.12 4.32
N SER A 17 -2.45 -9.41 4.57
CA SER A 17 -1.62 -10.45 3.98
C SER A 17 -2.49 -11.34 3.11
N VAL A 18 -2.09 -11.52 1.85
CA VAL A 18 -2.83 -12.32 0.88
C VAL A 18 -1.92 -13.33 0.20
N PRO A 19 -2.47 -14.46 -0.27
CA PRO A 19 -1.75 -15.35 -1.17
C PRO A 19 -1.23 -14.59 -2.41
N PRO A 20 -0.06 -14.99 -2.95
CA PRO A 20 0.59 -14.30 -4.07
C PRO A 20 -0.13 -14.57 -5.40
N THR A 21 -0.96 -15.61 -5.44
CA THR A 21 -1.73 -16.07 -6.58
C THR A 21 -3.20 -16.25 -6.18
N GLY A 22 -4.09 -16.25 -7.18
CA GLY A 22 -5.51 -16.49 -6.97
C GLY A 22 -6.36 -15.22 -6.74
N GLU A 23 -7.62 -15.46 -6.43
CA GLU A 23 -8.70 -14.45 -6.46
C GLU A 23 -8.61 -13.39 -5.35
N LEU A 24 -7.75 -13.60 -4.35
CA LEU A 24 -7.59 -12.67 -3.22
C LEU A 24 -6.58 -11.55 -3.51
N ARG A 25 -5.79 -11.66 -4.58
CA ARG A 25 -4.79 -10.65 -4.92
C ARG A 25 -5.41 -9.30 -5.33
N PRO A 26 -6.50 -9.25 -6.13
CA PRO A 26 -7.22 -8.00 -6.40
C PRO A 26 -7.82 -7.34 -5.16
N LEU A 27 -8.06 -8.10 -4.07
CA LEU A 27 -8.62 -7.55 -2.83
C LEU A 27 -7.72 -6.47 -2.24
N ALA A 28 -6.40 -6.57 -2.38
CA ALA A 28 -5.48 -5.54 -1.90
C ALA A 28 -5.72 -4.19 -2.58
N SER A 29 -6.03 -4.20 -3.88
CA SER A 29 -6.35 -2.99 -4.66
C SER A 29 -7.70 -2.39 -4.24
N GLU A 30 -8.72 -3.22 -4.01
CA GLU A 30 -10.02 -2.76 -3.51
C GLU A 30 -9.91 -2.18 -2.10
N VAL A 31 -9.14 -2.83 -1.22
CA VAL A 31 -8.85 -2.32 0.12
C VAL A 31 -8.10 -0.99 0.04
N ALA A 32 -7.13 -0.85 -0.86
CA ALA A 32 -6.42 0.41 -1.07
C ALA A 32 -7.36 1.54 -1.50
N LYS A 33 -8.29 1.25 -2.42
CA LYS A 33 -9.33 2.19 -2.84
C LYS A 33 -10.17 2.64 -1.65
N LYS A 34 -10.67 1.69 -0.84
CA LYS A 34 -11.49 2.00 0.34
C LYS A 34 -10.74 2.75 1.43
N VAL A 35 -9.47 2.43 1.66
CA VAL A 35 -8.65 3.19 2.61
C VAL A 35 -8.47 4.62 2.10
N ALA A 36 -8.14 4.83 0.82
CA ALA A 36 -8.00 6.18 0.27
C ALA A 36 -9.31 6.98 0.32
N GLU A 37 -10.44 6.39 -0.07
CA GLU A 37 -11.77 7.01 0.04
C GLU A 37 -12.10 7.39 1.49
N SER A 38 -11.80 6.51 2.46
CA SER A 38 -12.02 6.79 3.89
C SER A 38 -11.16 7.95 4.42
N LEU A 39 -10.04 8.23 3.76
CA LEU A 39 -9.14 9.33 4.05
C LEU A 39 -9.47 10.59 3.23
N GLY A 40 -10.56 10.58 2.46
CA GLY A 40 -11.08 11.72 1.72
C GLY A 40 -10.68 11.79 0.25
N ALA A 41 -9.91 10.82 -0.28
CA ALA A 41 -9.55 10.80 -1.69
C ALA A 41 -10.81 10.69 -2.58
N SER A 42 -10.75 11.32 -3.76
CA SER A 42 -11.84 11.22 -4.74
C SER A 42 -11.86 9.84 -5.42
N GLY A 43 -13.00 9.46 -6.01
CA GLY A 43 -13.12 8.19 -6.73
C GLY A 43 -12.04 7.94 -7.79
N PRO A 44 -11.77 8.90 -8.70
CA PRO A 44 -10.69 8.78 -9.68
C PRO A 44 -9.29 8.65 -9.06
N ASP A 45 -9.04 9.37 -7.97
CA ASP A 45 -7.75 9.33 -7.26
C ASP A 45 -7.53 7.96 -6.60
N ALA A 46 -8.57 7.43 -5.96
CA ALA A 46 -8.56 6.12 -5.33
C ALA A 46 -8.43 4.98 -6.37
N GLU A 47 -9.02 5.12 -7.56
CA GLU A 47 -8.83 4.19 -8.68
C GLU A 47 -7.41 4.21 -9.25
N SER A 48 -6.84 5.40 -9.41
CA SER A 48 -5.44 5.57 -9.85
C SER A 48 -4.46 4.93 -8.85
N LEU A 49 -4.72 5.07 -7.54
CA LEU A 49 -3.96 4.40 -6.50
C LEU A 49 -4.06 2.87 -6.60
N ALA A 50 -5.27 2.33 -6.76
CA ALA A 50 -5.50 0.89 -6.90
C ALA A 50 -4.70 0.31 -8.08
N GLY A 51 -4.73 0.97 -9.25
CA GLY A 51 -3.94 0.55 -10.42
C GLY A 51 -2.42 0.71 -10.25
N SER A 52 -1.97 1.64 -9.40
CA SER A 52 -0.55 1.80 -9.04
C SER A 52 -0.09 0.69 -8.10
N LEU A 53 -0.93 0.31 -7.14
CA LEU A 53 -0.68 -0.81 -6.23
C LEU A 53 -0.63 -2.14 -6.97
N GLU A 54 -1.53 -2.38 -7.91
CA GLU A 54 -1.53 -3.59 -8.72
C GLU A 54 -0.23 -3.73 -9.52
N ARG A 55 0.24 -2.64 -10.13
CA ARG A 55 1.54 -2.60 -10.84
C ARG A 55 2.71 -2.89 -9.90
N ALA A 56 2.71 -2.30 -8.70
CA ALA A 56 3.73 -2.57 -7.68
C ALA A 56 3.74 -4.04 -7.25
N ALA A 57 2.56 -4.63 -7.00
CA ALA A 57 2.42 -6.04 -6.64
C ALA A 57 2.81 -6.99 -7.78
N ASN A 58 2.60 -6.60 -9.05
CA ASN A 58 3.03 -7.35 -10.23
C ASN A 58 4.55 -7.39 -10.39
N GLY A 59 5.28 -6.40 -9.86
CA GLY A 59 6.73 -6.36 -9.89
C GLY A 59 7.41 -7.23 -8.81
N LEU A 60 6.64 -7.76 -7.86
CA LEU A 60 7.20 -8.59 -6.80
C LEU A 60 7.45 -10.03 -7.28
N PRO A 61 8.53 -10.67 -6.80
CA PRO A 61 8.80 -12.06 -7.12
C PRO A 61 7.74 -12.93 -6.44
N LEU A 62 6.83 -13.46 -7.24
CA LEU A 62 5.92 -14.50 -6.80
C LEU A 62 6.72 -15.81 -6.81
N GLY A 63 7.17 -16.26 -5.65
CA GLY A 63 7.81 -17.57 -5.54
C GLY A 63 6.77 -18.68 -5.75
N ASP A 64 7.23 -19.84 -6.21
CA ASP A 64 6.40 -21.05 -6.30
C ASP A 64 5.86 -21.42 -4.89
N ASP A 65 4.58 -21.17 -4.69
CA ASP A 65 3.64 -21.82 -3.78
C ASP A 65 3.50 -21.52 -2.28
N GLU A 66 4.36 -20.79 -1.55
CA GLU A 66 4.12 -20.63 -0.08
C GLU A 66 4.26 -19.22 0.54
N GLY A 67 4.67 -18.20 -0.21
CA GLY A 67 4.88 -16.85 0.35
C GLY A 67 3.66 -15.94 0.29
N GLN A 68 3.20 -15.37 1.42
CA GLN A 68 2.19 -14.31 1.40
C GLN A 68 2.77 -12.98 0.91
N ILE A 69 1.97 -12.18 0.21
CA ILE A 69 2.25 -10.76 -0.03
C ILE A 69 1.68 -9.98 1.15
N GLU A 70 2.52 -9.25 1.87
CA GLU A 70 2.10 -8.33 2.92
C GLU A 70 1.94 -6.92 2.36
N PHE A 71 0.77 -6.33 2.54
CA PHE A 71 0.46 -4.93 2.24
C PHE A 71 0.30 -4.16 3.55
N VAL A 72 1.13 -3.13 3.75
CA VAL A 72 1.07 -2.26 4.94
C VAL A 72 0.64 -0.87 4.53
N PHE A 73 -0.52 -0.44 5.03
CA PHE A 73 -1.11 0.86 4.79
C PHE A 73 -0.74 1.79 5.94
N ARG A 74 -0.12 2.93 5.62
CA ARG A 74 0.32 3.92 6.62
C ARG A 74 -0.13 5.31 6.19
N LYS A 75 -0.57 6.10 7.15
CA LYS A 75 -0.70 7.55 6.96
C LYS A 75 0.61 8.21 7.37
N VAL A 76 1.24 8.96 6.47
CA VAL A 76 2.52 9.64 6.70
C VAL A 76 2.43 11.05 6.14
N GLY A 77 2.42 12.07 7.00
CA GLY A 77 2.55 13.47 6.56
C GLY A 77 1.51 13.95 5.54
N GLY A 78 0.27 13.46 5.61
CA GLY A 78 -0.76 13.78 4.62
C GLY A 78 -0.73 12.90 3.37
N GLU A 79 0.08 11.85 3.35
CA GLU A 79 0.10 10.82 2.31
C GLU A 79 -0.45 9.50 2.87
N LEU A 80 -1.04 8.71 1.99
CA LEU A 80 -1.22 7.28 2.17
C LEU A 80 -0.03 6.57 1.51
N LEU A 81 0.79 5.91 2.34
CA LEU A 81 1.87 5.04 1.90
C LEU A 81 1.39 3.59 1.99
N ILE A 82 1.55 2.84 0.90
CA ILE A 82 1.28 1.42 0.85
C ILE A 82 2.57 0.71 0.49
N GLU A 83 3.04 -0.14 1.39
CA GLU A 83 4.22 -0.97 1.14
C GLU A 83 3.78 -2.42 0.91
N ALA A 84 4.13 -2.97 -0.24
CA ALA A 84 3.91 -4.36 -0.62
C ALA A 84 5.22 -5.14 -0.47
N ARG A 85 5.22 -6.25 0.29
CA ARG A 85 6.40 -7.08 0.54
C ARG A 85 6.14 -8.53 0.16
N ALA A 86 7.08 -9.14 -0.56
CA ALA A 86 7.09 -10.57 -0.84
C ALA A 86 8.52 -11.06 -1.12
N GLY A 87 8.86 -12.26 -0.64
CA GLY A 87 10.13 -12.92 -0.97
C GLY A 87 11.38 -12.08 -0.69
N GLY A 88 11.38 -11.27 0.38
CA GLY A 88 12.49 -10.37 0.73
C GLY A 88 12.62 -9.11 -0.14
N ARG A 89 11.70 -8.89 -1.09
CA ARG A 89 11.57 -7.63 -1.84
C ARG A 89 10.40 -6.82 -1.32
N ALA A 90 10.51 -5.50 -1.47
CA ALA A 90 9.46 -4.55 -1.15
C ALA A 90 9.25 -3.60 -2.33
N SER A 91 8.02 -3.15 -2.51
CA SER A 91 7.65 -2.07 -3.42
C SER A 91 6.73 -1.11 -2.68
N GLU A 92 6.86 0.18 -2.96
CA GLU A 92 6.08 1.22 -2.29
C GLU A 92 5.23 2.00 -3.29
N VAL A 93 4.04 2.39 -2.84
CA VAL A 93 3.17 3.32 -3.55
C VAL A 93 2.79 4.43 -2.58
N ARG A 94 2.91 5.68 -3.05
CA ARG A 94 2.53 6.88 -2.30
C ARG A 94 1.37 7.57 -2.98
N HIS A 95 0.44 8.05 -2.18
CA HIS A 95 -0.72 8.80 -2.64
C HIS A 95 -0.96 10.00 -1.75
N SER A 96 -0.96 11.20 -2.31
CA SER A 96 -1.28 12.42 -1.59
C SER A 96 -2.75 12.41 -1.17
N LEU A 97 -3.02 12.66 0.11
CA LEU A 97 -4.37 12.82 0.61
C LEU A 97 -4.79 14.29 0.50
N PRO A 98 -6.10 14.57 0.33
CA PRO A 98 -6.60 15.92 0.46
C PRO A 98 -6.34 16.49 1.86
N ALA A 99 -6.08 17.79 1.91
CA ALA A 99 -5.77 18.55 3.12
C ALA A 99 -6.97 18.75 4.04
#